data_AF-A0A849H266-F1
#
_entry.id   AF-A0A849H266-F1
#
_cell.length_a   1.000
_cell.length_b   1.000
_cell.length_c   1.000
_cell.angle_alpha   90.00
_cell.angle_beta   90.00
_cell.angle_gamma   90.00
#
_symmetry.space_group_name_H-M   'P 1'
#
loop_
_entity.id
_entity.type
_entity.pdbx_description
1 polymer ?
#
loop_
_entity_poly.entity_id
_entity_poly.type
_entity_poly.pdbx_seq_one_letter_code
_entity_poly.pdbx_strand_id
1 'polypeptide(L)'
;MDRAYERYGRVSQISWSLGYLGLLGYIFAIVSYRLPIGEASIILALIGVFLEPRRLKLPQFLILFGVFLAWSALWSVASQFSGAVFMSLETGVKLWAIAFVAVNVIRTPAQFRFFIVFFIACFAFWPARGAIFNFLRGYTAWDRAIWKFIFENPNDLAALCFLPLSIAWALVATERRGLFRWGALASVVVFPLLILLTQSRGAFLALLVVAGVGFFRHKKKAKAMFLGGAMAVLALAMIPNSAWERFRGVATLTNLENVAEADEEGSAEQRLNIWKTAWIIIKDHPFSGVGLGAYSQAHVRYAA
;
A
#
# COMPACT_ATOMS: atom_id res chain seq x y z
N MET A 1 4.05 21.18 30.31
CA MET A 1 4.42 19.82 29.86
C MET A 1 3.12 19.07 29.64
N ASP A 2 2.75 18.81 28.38
CA ASP A 2 1.37 18.52 27.96
C ASP A 2 0.96 17.06 28.22
N ARG A 3 -0.16 16.86 28.92
CA ARG A 3 -0.83 15.55 29.19
C ARG A 3 -1.06 14.68 27.94
N ALA A 4 -1.03 15.27 26.74
CA ALA A 4 -1.11 14.52 25.48
C ALA A 4 0.19 13.75 25.16
N TYR A 5 1.36 14.28 25.53
CA TYR A 5 2.65 13.61 25.38
C TYR A 5 2.83 12.46 26.37
N GLU A 6 2.17 12.52 27.53
CA GLU A 6 2.13 11.41 28.49
C GLU A 6 1.26 10.24 27.98
N ARG A 7 0.27 10.51 27.12
CA ARG A 7 -0.63 9.50 26.56
C ARG A 7 0.00 8.69 25.41
N TYR A 8 0.98 9.27 24.70
CA TYR A 8 1.71 8.59 23.62
C TYR A 8 3.11 8.23 24.10
N GLY A 9 3.38 6.94 24.29
CA GLY A 9 4.59 6.45 24.94
C GLY A 9 5.89 7.08 24.41
N ARG A 10 6.78 7.46 25.33
CA ARG A 10 8.10 7.99 25.03
C ARG A 10 8.97 6.90 24.39
N VAL A 11 9.94 7.29 23.56
CA VAL A 11 10.91 6.34 22.96
C VAL A 11 11.66 5.57 24.05
N SER A 12 11.92 6.20 25.20
CA SER A 12 12.52 5.57 26.38
C SER A 12 11.65 4.50 27.04
N GLN A 13 10.37 4.38 26.67
CA GLN A 13 9.43 3.37 27.19
C GLN A 13 9.27 2.17 26.24
N ILE A 14 10.06 2.11 25.16
CA ILE A 14 10.03 0.99 24.23
C ILE A 14 10.73 -0.21 24.90
N SER A 15 9.97 -1.27 25.15
CA SER A 15 10.54 -2.58 25.47
C SER A 15 11.10 -3.19 24.18
N TRP A 16 12.42 -3.21 24.06
CA TRP A 16 13.12 -3.89 22.97
C TRP A 16 13.08 -5.40 23.19
N SER A 17 12.68 -6.13 22.17
CA SER A 17 12.71 -7.59 22.18
C SER A 17 13.19 -8.13 20.86
N LEU A 18 13.62 -9.39 20.85
CA LEU A 18 14.10 -10.06 19.65
C LEU A 18 13.03 -10.05 18.55
N GLY A 19 11.77 -10.29 18.94
CA GLY A 19 10.61 -10.22 18.07
C GLY A 19 10.47 -8.86 17.39
N TYR A 20 10.61 -7.79 18.18
CA TYR A 20 10.45 -6.42 17.72
C TYR A 20 11.59 -5.96 16.81
N LEU A 21 12.84 -6.31 17.14
CA LEU A 21 14.00 -6.03 16.30
C LEU A 21 13.91 -6.77 14.96
N GLY A 22 13.52 -8.06 14.98
CA GLY A 22 13.29 -8.84 13.76
C GLY A 22 12.20 -8.22 12.88
N LEU A 23 11.08 -7.79 13.46
CA LEU A 23 10.00 -7.13 12.72
C LEU A 23 10.46 -5.81 12.08
N LEU A 24 11.22 -4.98 12.80
CA LEU A 24 11.78 -3.74 12.25
C LEU A 24 12.79 -4.02 11.13
N GLY A 25 13.64 -5.04 11.29
CA GLY A 25 14.56 -5.50 10.25
C GLY A 25 13.84 -5.97 8.99
N TYR A 26 12.72 -6.69 9.15
CA TYR A 26 11.87 -7.12 8.05
C TYR A 26 11.27 -5.92 7.30
N ILE A 27 10.68 -4.96 8.02
CA ILE A 27 10.13 -3.73 7.42
C ILE A 27 11.21 -2.96 6.68
N PHE A 28 12.39 -2.80 7.29
CA PHE A 28 13.51 -2.13 6.63
C PHE A 28 13.88 -2.84 5.32
N ALA A 29 14.05 -4.16 5.34
CA ALA A 29 14.45 -4.93 4.17
C ALA A 29 13.46 -4.81 3.01
N ILE A 30 12.17 -5.03 3.29
CA ILE A 30 11.12 -5.08 2.26
C ILE A 30 10.73 -3.70 1.75
N VAL A 31 10.82 -2.64 2.57
CA VAL A 31 10.51 -1.28 2.13
C VAL A 31 11.70 -0.62 1.43
N SER A 32 12.93 -0.85 1.92
CA SER A 32 14.12 -0.17 1.39
C SER A 32 14.78 -0.90 0.23
N TYR A 33 14.58 -2.21 0.12
CA TYR A 33 15.29 -3.12 -0.80
C TYR A 33 16.81 -2.93 -0.79
N ARG A 34 17.39 -2.57 0.37
CA ARG A 34 18.83 -2.35 0.51
C ARG A 34 19.61 -3.58 0.93
N LEU A 35 19.02 -4.41 1.80
CA LEU A 35 19.68 -5.56 2.39
C LEU A 35 18.80 -6.79 2.19
N PRO A 36 19.35 -7.94 1.73
CA PRO A 36 18.61 -9.18 1.53
C PRO A 36 18.38 -9.92 2.86
N ILE A 37 17.96 -9.20 3.91
CA ILE A 37 17.79 -9.75 5.27
C ILE A 37 16.32 -10.00 5.63
N GLY A 38 15.39 -9.85 4.69
CA GLY A 38 13.96 -9.95 4.95
C GLY A 38 13.56 -11.28 5.59
N GLU A 39 13.94 -12.40 4.97
CA GLU A 39 13.62 -13.74 5.47
C GLU A 39 14.25 -14.01 6.83
N ALA A 40 15.56 -13.73 6.98
CA ALA A 40 16.24 -13.88 8.26
C ALA A 40 15.60 -13.02 9.37
N SER A 41 15.19 -11.79 9.06
CA SER A 41 14.59 -10.87 10.02
C SER A 41 13.20 -11.33 10.46
N ILE A 42 12.37 -11.86 9.56
CA ILE A 42 11.04 -12.36 9.94
C ILE A 42 11.12 -13.69 10.69
N ILE A 43 12.08 -14.57 10.35
CA ILE A 43 12.36 -15.79 11.12
C ILE A 43 12.80 -15.43 12.54
N LEU A 44 13.73 -14.47 12.67
CA LEU A 44 14.15 -13.95 13.97
C LEU A 44 12.97 -13.38 14.76
N ALA A 45 12.08 -12.66 14.08
CA ALA A 45 10.89 -12.09 14.69
C ALA A 45 9.93 -13.18 15.21
N LEU A 46 9.73 -14.24 14.41
CA LEU A 46 8.89 -15.39 14.75
C LEU A 46 9.46 -16.18 15.93
N ILE A 47 10.77 -16.45 15.94
CA ILE A 47 11.46 -17.06 17.09
C ILE A 47 11.26 -16.18 18.32
N GLY A 48 11.41 -14.86 18.19
CA GLY A 48 11.18 -13.90 19.26
C GLY A 48 9.77 -13.95 19.86
N VAL A 49 8.74 -14.24 19.05
CA VAL A 49 7.36 -14.43 19.54
C VAL A 49 7.26 -15.64 20.48
N PHE A 50 7.94 -16.74 20.18
CA PHE A 50 7.86 -17.98 20.97
C PHE A 50 8.83 -18.02 22.15
N LEU A 51 9.94 -17.28 22.10
CA LEU A 51 10.87 -17.15 23.23
C LEU A 51 10.33 -16.28 24.37
N GLU A 52 9.39 -15.37 24.07
CA GLU A 52 8.73 -14.57 25.09
C GLU A 52 7.56 -15.36 25.72
N PRO A 53 7.59 -15.70 27.02
CA PRO A 53 6.52 -16.45 27.68
C PRO A 53 5.30 -15.55 27.89
N ARG A 54 4.54 -15.33 26.81
CA ARG A 54 3.40 -14.40 26.75
C ARG A 54 2.23 -15.04 26.04
N ARG A 55 1.01 -14.61 26.39
CA ARG A 55 -0.22 -15.08 25.72
C ARG A 55 -0.26 -14.60 24.26
N LEU A 56 -0.33 -15.56 23.36
CA LEU A 56 -0.52 -15.32 21.93
C LEU A 56 -1.91 -14.71 21.69
N LYS A 57 -1.97 -13.77 20.74
CA LYS A 57 -3.19 -13.10 20.29
C LYS A 57 -3.48 -13.54 18.85
N LEU A 58 -4.71 -14.00 18.64
CA LEU A 58 -5.25 -14.34 17.33
C LEU A 58 -6.54 -13.52 17.11
N PRO A 59 -6.43 -12.27 16.64
CA PRO A 59 -7.61 -11.46 16.33
C PRO A 59 -8.41 -12.09 15.20
N GLN A 60 -9.70 -11.76 15.12
CA GLN A 60 -10.64 -12.34 14.17
C GLN A 60 -10.14 -12.29 12.71
N PHE A 61 -9.54 -11.18 12.28
CA PHE A 61 -9.05 -11.06 10.90
C PHE A 61 -7.96 -12.10 10.58
N LEU A 62 -7.11 -12.43 11.54
CA LEU A 62 -6.01 -13.38 11.35
C LEU A 62 -6.55 -14.82 11.33
N ILE A 63 -7.57 -15.11 12.14
CA ILE A 63 -8.29 -16.37 12.11
C ILE A 63 -8.98 -16.54 10.75
N LEU A 64 -9.75 -15.52 10.31
CA LEU A 64 -10.45 -15.55 9.03
C LEU A 64 -9.49 -15.70 7.85
N PHE A 65 -8.33 -15.03 7.89
CA PHE A 65 -7.31 -15.19 6.87
C PHE A 65 -6.73 -16.62 6.87
N GLY A 66 -6.46 -17.20 8.04
CA GLY A 66 -6.02 -18.58 8.16
C GLY A 66 -7.05 -19.58 7.65
N VAL A 67 -8.34 -19.38 7.97
CA VAL A 67 -9.45 -20.19 7.46
C VAL A 67 -9.56 -20.07 5.94
N PHE A 68 -9.41 -18.87 5.38
CA PHE A 68 -9.39 -18.66 3.94
C PHE A 68 -8.23 -19.42 3.25
N LEU A 69 -7.03 -19.43 3.85
CA LEU A 69 -5.89 -20.18 3.33
C LEU A 69 -6.13 -21.70 3.43
N ALA A 70 -6.70 -22.18 4.53
CA ALA A 70 -7.06 -23.58 4.70
C ALA A 70 -8.14 -24.00 3.69
N TRP A 71 -9.16 -23.16 3.48
CA TRP A 71 -10.18 -23.34 2.44
C TRP A 71 -9.54 -23.40 1.05
N SER A 72 -8.64 -22.46 0.75
CA SER A 72 -7.92 -22.41 -0.53
C SER A 72 -7.03 -23.65 -0.76
N ALA A 73 -6.41 -24.17 0.31
CA ALA A 73 -5.63 -25.40 0.26
C ALA A 73 -6.51 -26.65 0.08
N LEU A 74 -7.67 -26.70 0.73
CA LEU A 74 -8.64 -27.79 0.54
C LEU A 74 -9.08 -27.88 -0.93
N TRP A 75 -9.41 -26.74 -1.53
CA TRP A 75 -9.87 -26.66 -2.92
C TRP A 75 -8.75 -26.68 -3.96
N SER A 76 -7.48 -26.70 -3.55
CA SER A 76 -6.36 -26.80 -4.49
C SER A 76 -6.37 -28.12 -5.26
N VAL A 77 -6.93 -29.18 -4.68
CA VAL A 77 -7.06 -30.51 -5.32
C VAL A 77 -7.96 -30.46 -6.56
N ALA A 78 -8.95 -29.56 -6.58
CA ALA A 78 -9.83 -29.36 -7.73
C ALA A 78 -9.21 -28.48 -8.83
N SER A 79 -8.05 -27.88 -8.58
CA SER A 79 -7.40 -26.98 -9.54
C SER A 79 -6.52 -27.74 -10.52
N GLN A 80 -6.70 -27.46 -11.81
CA GLN A 80 -5.79 -27.89 -12.88
C GLN A 80 -4.45 -27.13 -12.91
N PHE A 81 -4.27 -26.12 -12.03
CA PHE A 81 -3.13 -25.21 -12.01
C PHE A 81 -2.33 -25.32 -10.72
N SER A 82 -1.96 -26.54 -10.33
CA SER A 82 -1.31 -26.85 -9.04
C SER A 82 -0.09 -25.98 -8.72
N GLY A 83 0.76 -25.68 -9.70
CA GLY A 83 1.93 -24.82 -9.52
C GLY A 83 1.56 -23.39 -9.12
N ALA A 84 0.55 -22.78 -9.77
CA ALA A 84 0.07 -21.45 -9.43
C ALA A 84 -0.52 -21.39 -8.02
N VAL A 85 -1.28 -22.42 -7.67
CA VAL A 85 -1.91 -22.53 -6.35
C VAL A 85 -0.87 -22.68 -5.26
N PHE A 86 0.15 -23.52 -5.46
CA PHE A 86 1.24 -23.70 -4.49
C PHE A 86 1.98 -22.38 -4.23
N MET A 87 2.40 -21.66 -5.28
CA MET A 87 3.09 -20.37 -5.14
C MET A 87 2.23 -19.33 -4.40
N SER A 88 0.92 -19.32 -4.66
CA SER A 88 -0.01 -18.39 -4.04
C SER A 88 -0.33 -18.74 -2.59
N LEU A 89 -0.45 -20.03 -2.27
CA LEU A 89 -0.59 -20.52 -0.89
C LEU A 89 0.68 -20.24 -0.08
N GLU A 90 1.86 -20.48 -0.64
CA GLU A 90 3.14 -20.16 -0.01
C GLU A 90 3.21 -18.66 0.34
N THR A 91 2.88 -17.80 -0.64
CA THR A 91 2.81 -16.35 -0.43
C THR A 91 1.78 -15.99 0.64
N GLY A 92 0.60 -16.59 0.61
CA GLY A 92 -0.45 -16.39 1.60
C GLY A 92 -0.04 -16.78 3.02
N VAL A 93 0.60 -17.94 3.19
CA VAL A 93 1.12 -18.41 4.48
C VAL A 93 2.22 -17.49 4.99
N LYS A 94 3.14 -17.02 4.13
CA LYS A 94 4.15 -16.03 4.49
C LYS A 94 3.49 -14.73 5.01
N LEU A 95 2.50 -14.19 4.28
CA LEU A 95 1.76 -13.00 4.70
C LEU A 95 1.01 -13.21 6.02
N TRP A 96 0.39 -14.38 6.21
CA TRP A 96 -0.28 -14.74 7.45
C TRP A 96 0.71 -14.77 8.63
N ALA A 97 1.89 -15.38 8.44
CA ALA A 97 2.94 -15.44 9.46
C ALA A 97 3.47 -14.03 9.80
N ILE A 98 3.68 -13.17 8.81
CA ILE A 98 4.10 -11.77 9.04
C ILE A 98 3.04 -11.00 9.84
N ALA A 99 1.76 -11.15 9.51
CA ALA A 99 0.65 -10.53 10.24
C ALA A 99 0.56 -11.07 11.68
N PHE A 100 0.71 -12.39 11.85
CA PHE A 100 0.77 -13.03 13.17
C PHE A 100 1.91 -12.46 14.03
N VAL A 101 3.11 -12.33 13.47
CA VAL A 101 4.26 -11.70 14.15
C VAL A 101 3.93 -10.25 14.53
N ALA A 102 3.45 -9.43 13.59
CA ALA A 102 3.16 -8.03 13.87
C ALA A 102 2.16 -7.85 15.03
N VAL A 103 1.09 -8.65 15.05
CA VAL A 103 0.07 -8.64 16.13
C VAL A 103 0.64 -9.08 17.48
N ASN A 104 1.56 -10.06 17.47
CA ASN A 104 2.07 -10.65 18.70
C ASN A 104 3.29 -9.93 19.26
N VAL A 105 4.02 -9.20 18.43
CA VAL A 105 5.22 -8.44 18.82
C VAL A 105 4.87 -7.03 19.27
N ILE A 106 3.98 -6.33 18.58
CA ILE A 106 3.62 -4.94 18.91
C ILE A 106 2.56 -4.95 20.01
N ARG A 107 2.97 -4.67 21.26
CA ARG A 107 2.09 -4.78 22.44
C ARG A 107 1.84 -3.46 23.14
N THR A 108 2.75 -2.49 23.04
CA THR A 108 2.62 -1.21 23.75
C THR A 108 2.35 -0.05 22.78
N PRO A 109 1.67 1.02 23.24
CA PRO A 109 1.51 2.24 22.44
C PRO A 109 2.85 2.84 22.00
N ALA A 110 3.92 2.70 22.79
CA ALA A 110 5.26 3.16 22.46
C ALA A 110 5.85 2.37 21.27
N GLN A 111 5.76 1.04 21.28
CA GLN A 111 6.17 0.19 20.16
C GLN A 111 5.36 0.49 18.91
N PHE A 112 4.03 0.58 19.02
CA PHE A 112 3.18 0.90 17.87
C PHE A 112 3.54 2.25 17.25
N ARG A 113 3.69 3.29 18.07
CA ARG A 113 4.10 4.64 17.63
C ARG A 113 5.46 4.62 16.95
N PHE A 114 6.45 3.93 17.53
CA PHE A 114 7.77 3.84 16.91
C PHE A 114 7.71 3.09 15.59
N PHE A 115 7.00 1.97 15.53
CA PHE A 115 6.84 1.16 14.33
C PHE A 115 6.26 1.98 13.16
N ILE A 116 5.20 2.76 13.38
CA ILE A 116 4.59 3.57 12.32
C ILE A 116 5.51 4.72 11.86
N VAL A 117 6.24 5.35 12.79
CA VAL A 117 7.22 6.39 12.47
C VAL A 117 8.39 5.80 11.68
N PHE A 118 8.88 4.63 12.11
CA PHE A 118 9.93 3.88 11.44
C PHE A 118 9.52 3.49 10.02
N PHE A 119 8.31 2.94 9.84
CA PHE A 119 7.76 2.60 8.53
C PHE A 119 7.71 3.82 7.59
N ILE A 120 7.16 4.95 8.05
CA ILE A 120 7.15 6.18 7.24
C ILE A 120 8.56 6.64 6.92
N ALA A 121 9.49 6.59 7.87
CA ALA A 121 10.88 6.97 7.62
C ALA A 121 11.49 6.08 6.54
N CYS A 122 11.35 4.75 6.63
CA CYS A 122 11.80 3.83 5.60
C CYS A 122 11.16 4.13 4.25
N PHE A 123 9.85 4.38 4.21
CA PHE A 123 9.15 4.68 2.96
C PHE A 123 9.60 6.01 2.33
N ALA A 124 9.75 7.05 3.15
CA ALA A 124 10.13 8.38 2.69
C ALA A 124 11.57 8.43 2.17
N PHE A 125 12.51 7.83 2.91
CA PHE A 125 13.94 7.87 2.58
C PHE A 125 14.33 7.00 1.39
N TRP A 126 13.61 5.90 1.15
CA TRP A 126 13.94 4.95 0.09
C TRP A 126 12.97 5.01 -1.09
N PRO A 127 11.73 4.47 -1.02
CA PRO A 127 10.81 4.57 -2.15
C PRO A 127 10.51 5.98 -2.61
N ALA A 128 10.11 6.87 -1.70
CA ALA A 128 9.63 8.18 -2.12
C ALA A 128 10.76 9.05 -2.68
N ARG A 129 11.86 9.19 -1.93
CA ARG A 129 13.06 9.88 -2.42
C ARG A 129 13.61 9.23 -3.70
N GLY A 130 13.65 7.90 -3.74
CA GLY A 130 14.18 7.15 -4.88
C GLY A 130 13.37 7.38 -6.15
N ALA A 131 12.04 7.32 -6.06
CA ALA A 131 11.15 7.59 -7.18
C ALA A 131 11.24 9.04 -7.67
N ILE A 132 11.29 10.02 -6.76
CA ILE A 132 11.48 11.43 -7.11
C ILE A 132 12.83 11.65 -7.79
N PHE A 133 13.91 11.06 -7.25
CA PHE A 133 15.24 11.18 -7.84
C PHE A 133 15.32 10.53 -9.23
N ASN A 134 14.71 9.35 -9.39
CA ASN A 134 14.59 8.68 -10.68
C ASN A 134 13.88 9.56 -11.70
N PHE A 135 12.73 10.13 -11.32
CA PHE A 135 11.96 11.05 -12.16
C PHE A 135 12.79 12.26 -12.59
N LEU A 136 13.46 12.94 -11.65
CA LEU A 136 14.30 14.11 -11.94
C LEU A 136 15.52 13.78 -12.82
N ARG A 137 15.97 12.53 -12.83
CA ARG A 137 17.08 12.03 -13.65
C ARG A 137 16.64 11.47 -15.00
N GLY A 138 15.34 11.46 -15.28
CA GLY A 138 14.77 10.89 -16.51
C GLY A 138 14.60 9.37 -16.49
N TYR A 139 14.89 8.68 -15.37
CA TYR A 139 14.60 7.26 -15.19
C TYR A 139 13.10 7.07 -14.89
N THR A 140 12.29 7.07 -15.94
CA THR A 140 10.83 7.00 -15.85
C THR A 140 10.27 5.85 -16.68
N ALA A 141 9.04 5.43 -16.39
CA ALA A 141 8.26 4.60 -17.30
C ALA A 141 7.17 5.47 -17.93
N TRP A 142 7.30 5.78 -19.23
CA TRP A 142 6.38 6.67 -19.95
C TRP A 142 6.19 8.04 -19.28
N ASP A 143 7.28 8.68 -18.85
CA ASP A 143 7.28 9.94 -18.09
C ASP A 143 6.59 9.88 -16.72
N ARG A 144 6.50 8.68 -16.14
CA ARG A 144 5.89 8.45 -14.82
C ARG A 144 6.96 8.06 -13.81
N ALA A 145 6.81 8.58 -12.59
CA ALA A 145 7.68 8.23 -11.48
C ALA A 145 7.58 6.73 -11.16
N ILE A 146 8.74 6.08 -11.09
CA ILE A 146 8.91 4.67 -10.75
C ILE A 146 10.08 4.48 -9.81
N TRP A 147 10.08 3.35 -9.11
CA TRP A 147 11.23 2.90 -8.36
C TRP A 147 11.43 1.40 -8.55
N LYS A 148 11.95 0.67 -7.56
CA LYS A 148 12.39 -0.73 -7.70
C LYS A 148 11.32 -1.74 -7.30
N PHE A 149 11.37 -2.94 -7.87
CA PHE A 149 10.53 -4.09 -7.51
C PHE A 149 9.03 -3.74 -7.55
N ILE A 150 8.33 -3.86 -6.42
CA ILE A 150 6.89 -3.56 -6.33
C ILE A 150 6.56 -2.09 -6.68
N PHE A 151 7.56 -1.21 -6.72
CA PHE A 151 7.42 0.20 -7.07
C PHE A 151 7.76 0.50 -8.53
N GLU A 152 8.05 -0.51 -9.37
CA GLU A 152 8.33 -0.35 -10.81
C GLU A 152 7.10 0.04 -11.61
N ASN A 153 5.91 -0.40 -11.18
CA ASN A 153 4.66 0.03 -11.78
C ASN A 153 4.21 1.37 -11.16
N PRO A 154 4.04 2.45 -11.95
CA PRO A 154 3.66 3.73 -11.38
C PRO A 154 2.27 3.72 -10.71
N ASN A 155 1.33 2.88 -11.19
CA ASN A 155 0.02 2.75 -10.54
C ASN A 155 0.13 2.10 -9.15
N ASP A 156 0.96 1.07 -9.02
CA ASP A 156 1.19 0.38 -7.75
C ASP A 156 1.95 1.30 -6.78
N LEU A 157 2.96 2.03 -7.27
CA LEU A 157 3.65 3.05 -6.47
C LEU A 157 2.67 4.11 -5.92
N ALA A 158 1.74 4.60 -6.75
CA ALA A 158 0.72 5.55 -6.33
C ALA A 158 -0.20 4.96 -5.25
N ALA A 159 -0.67 3.72 -5.46
CA ALA A 159 -1.53 3.02 -4.51
C ALA A 159 -0.83 2.79 -3.16
N LEU A 160 0.44 2.36 -3.20
CA LEU A 160 1.26 2.11 -2.01
C LEU A 160 1.60 3.39 -1.24
N CYS A 161 1.54 4.58 -1.86
CA CYS A 161 1.71 5.85 -1.16
C CYS A 161 0.55 6.23 -0.23
N PHE A 162 -0.66 5.67 -0.43
CA PHE A 162 -1.83 6.05 0.39
C PHE A 162 -1.72 5.59 1.84
N LEU A 163 -1.16 4.40 2.09
CA LEU A 163 -0.96 3.91 3.45
C LEU A 163 -0.03 4.82 4.27
N PRO A 164 1.23 5.10 3.85
CA PRO A 164 2.11 6.00 4.60
C PRO A 164 1.58 7.45 4.63
N LEU A 165 0.81 7.89 3.63
CA LEU A 165 0.11 9.19 3.67
C LEU A 165 -0.94 9.24 4.78
N SER A 166 -1.77 8.20 4.92
CA SER A 166 -2.78 8.14 5.99
C SER A 166 -2.14 8.15 7.39
N ILE A 167 -1.02 7.42 7.56
CA ILE A 167 -0.26 7.38 8.81
C ILE A 167 0.38 8.76 9.07
N ALA A 168 0.96 9.40 8.06
CA ALA A 168 1.57 10.73 8.19
C ALA A 168 0.52 11.77 8.61
N TRP A 169 -0.67 11.73 8.01
CA TRP A 169 -1.79 12.58 8.40
C TRP A 169 -2.21 12.34 9.85
N ALA A 170 -2.31 11.08 10.29
CA ALA A 170 -2.60 10.73 11.68
C ALA A 170 -1.53 11.27 12.64
N LEU A 171 -0.25 11.17 12.29
CA LEU A 171 0.86 11.74 13.07
C LEU A 171 0.80 13.27 13.14
N VAL A 172 0.44 13.96 12.06
CA VAL A 172 0.23 15.42 12.10
C VAL A 172 -0.92 15.80 13.06
N ALA A 173 -1.94 14.95 13.19
CA ALA A 173 -3.06 15.18 14.09
C ALA A 173 -2.71 14.91 15.57
N THR A 174 -1.82 13.96 15.85
CA THR A 174 -1.47 13.53 17.22
C THR A 174 -0.21 14.21 17.76
N GLU A 175 0.83 14.38 16.95
CA GLU A 175 2.12 14.97 17.34
C GLU A 175 2.03 16.50 17.34
N ARG A 176 2.22 17.16 18.48
CA ARG A 176 2.06 18.63 18.57
C ARG A 176 3.30 19.43 18.18
N ARG A 177 4.51 18.93 18.44
CA ARG A 177 5.78 19.62 18.21
C ARG A 177 6.92 18.60 17.96
N GLY A 178 8.07 19.09 17.53
CA GLY A 178 9.30 18.29 17.40
C GLY A 178 9.49 17.63 16.04
N LEU A 179 10.58 16.87 15.93
CA LEU A 179 11.05 16.26 14.69
C LEU A 179 9.99 15.37 14.02
N PHE A 180 9.26 14.56 14.79
CA PHE A 180 8.25 13.65 14.25
C PHE A 180 7.07 14.39 13.61
N ARG A 181 6.65 15.53 14.17
CA ARG A 181 5.60 16.37 13.55
C ARG A 181 6.09 16.97 12.24
N TRP A 182 7.31 17.52 12.22
CA TRP A 182 7.88 18.12 11.01
C TRP A 182 8.11 17.10 9.91
N GLY A 183 8.61 15.90 10.25
CA GLY A 183 8.71 14.77 9.33
C GLY A 183 7.35 14.35 8.78
N ALA A 184 6.32 14.24 9.64
CA ALA A 184 4.97 13.91 9.20
C ALA A 184 4.37 15.00 8.29
N LEU A 185 4.58 16.28 8.58
CA LEU A 185 4.17 17.39 7.72
C LEU A 185 4.85 17.33 6.35
N ALA A 186 6.16 17.08 6.32
CA ALA A 186 6.90 16.90 5.07
C ALA A 186 6.33 15.73 4.25
N SER A 187 6.07 14.59 4.89
CA SER A 187 5.47 13.41 4.24
C SER A 187 4.07 13.67 3.66
N VAL A 188 3.25 14.47 4.35
CA VAL A 188 1.91 14.89 3.85
C VAL A 188 2.01 15.74 2.59
N VAL A 189 3.14 16.43 2.35
CA VAL A 189 3.40 17.18 1.11
C VAL A 189 4.02 16.28 0.03
N VAL A 190 5.03 15.50 0.41
CA VAL A 190 5.85 14.70 -0.51
C VAL A 190 5.06 13.55 -1.13
N PHE A 191 4.23 12.82 -0.35
CA PHE A 191 3.53 11.66 -0.90
C PHE A 191 2.45 12.02 -1.92
N PRO A 192 1.61 13.07 -1.74
CA PRO A 192 0.72 13.53 -2.80
C PRO A 192 1.46 13.99 -4.05
N LEU A 193 2.59 14.70 -3.90
CA LEU A 193 3.40 15.09 -5.05
C LEU A 193 3.90 13.86 -5.81
N LEU A 194 4.41 12.85 -5.11
CA LEU A 194 4.82 11.59 -5.73
C LEU A 194 3.66 10.88 -6.43
N ILE A 195 2.48 10.81 -5.80
CA ILE A 195 1.26 10.26 -6.42
C ILE A 195 0.98 10.95 -7.76
N LEU A 196 1.13 12.27 -7.84
CA LEU A 196 0.91 13.01 -9.08
C LEU A 196 1.97 12.74 -10.13
N LEU A 197 3.24 12.63 -9.73
CA LEU A 197 4.33 12.25 -10.63
C LEU A 197 4.14 10.83 -11.23
N THR A 198 3.36 9.97 -10.57
CA THR A 198 3.00 8.66 -11.16
C THR A 198 1.96 8.76 -12.29
N GLN A 199 1.32 9.92 -12.48
CA GLN A 199 0.25 10.15 -13.45
C GLN A 199 -0.90 9.11 -13.39
N SER A 200 -1.15 8.49 -12.23
CA SER A 200 -2.22 7.50 -12.08
C SER A 200 -3.59 8.19 -11.91
N ARG A 201 -4.46 8.08 -12.91
CA ARG A 201 -5.79 8.71 -12.92
C ARG A 201 -6.66 8.27 -11.73
N GLY A 202 -6.63 6.98 -11.42
CA GLY A 202 -7.36 6.41 -10.28
C GLY A 202 -6.84 6.91 -8.93
N ALA A 203 -5.52 7.04 -8.77
CA ALA A 203 -4.92 7.60 -7.57
C ALA A 203 -5.23 9.09 -7.42
N PHE A 204 -5.22 9.85 -8.53
CA PHE A 204 -5.61 11.26 -8.52
C PHE A 204 -7.06 11.45 -8.07
N LEU A 205 -8.00 10.68 -8.64
CA LEU A 205 -9.40 10.73 -8.23
C LEU A 205 -9.58 10.35 -6.75
N ALA A 206 -8.88 9.30 -6.29
CA ALA A 206 -8.89 8.92 -4.88
C ALA A 206 -8.36 10.03 -3.97
N LEU A 207 -7.30 10.73 -4.37
CA LEU A 207 -6.74 11.87 -3.64
C LEU A 207 -7.76 13.03 -3.56
N LEU A 208 -8.44 13.35 -4.66
CA LEU A 208 -9.51 14.37 -4.68
C LEU A 208 -10.68 14.00 -3.75
N VAL A 209 -11.12 12.74 -3.79
CA VAL A 209 -12.19 12.26 -2.91
C VAL A 209 -11.77 12.34 -1.45
N VAL A 210 -10.57 11.89 -1.10
CA VAL A 210 -10.06 11.95 0.28
C VAL A 210 -9.91 13.40 0.75
N ALA A 211 -9.39 14.29 -0.10
CA ALA A 211 -9.28 15.72 0.20
C ALA A 211 -10.66 16.37 0.38
N GLY A 212 -11.63 16.04 -0.49
CA GLY A 212 -13.00 16.54 -0.42
C GLY A 212 -13.73 16.05 0.84
N VAL A 213 -13.68 14.75 1.15
CA VAL A 213 -14.25 14.20 2.39
C VAL A 213 -13.59 14.83 3.62
N GLY A 214 -12.27 15.01 3.62
CA GLY A 214 -11.54 15.70 4.67
C GLY A 214 -12.01 17.15 4.86
N PHE A 215 -12.23 17.88 3.76
CA PHE A 215 -12.77 19.23 3.73
C PHE A 215 -14.17 19.30 4.36
N PHE A 216 -15.09 18.43 3.95
CA PHE A 216 -16.47 18.45 4.44
C PHE A 216 -16.59 18.05 5.92
N ARG A 217 -15.69 17.21 6.44
CA ARG A 217 -15.68 16.79 7.85
C ARG A 217 -15.00 17.79 8.79
N HIS A 218 -14.12 18.66 8.30
CA HIS A 218 -13.32 19.58 9.12
C HIS A 218 -13.52 21.06 8.79
N LYS A 219 -14.78 21.48 8.57
CA LYS A 219 -15.23 22.85 8.22
C LYS A 219 -14.65 24.02 9.06
N LYS A 220 -14.05 23.75 10.23
CA LYS A 220 -13.52 24.78 11.16
C LYS A 220 -12.01 25.05 11.07
N LYS A 221 -11.26 24.44 10.13
CA LYS A 221 -9.80 24.67 10.01
C LYS A 221 -9.39 25.24 8.65
N ALA A 222 -9.76 26.50 8.41
CA ALA A 222 -9.41 27.26 7.19
C ALA A 222 -7.91 27.21 6.82
N LYS A 223 -7.00 27.13 7.81
CA LYS A 223 -5.56 26.97 7.56
C LYS A 223 -5.18 25.62 6.94
N ALA A 224 -5.85 24.52 7.32
CA ALA A 224 -5.61 23.21 6.72
C ALA A 224 -6.17 23.15 5.30
N MET A 225 -7.27 23.87 5.05
CA MET A 225 -7.88 24.02 3.72
C MET A 225 -7.00 24.86 2.78
N PHE A 226 -6.41 25.95 3.28
CA PHE A 226 -5.47 26.77 2.50
C PHE A 226 -4.19 25.99 2.16
N LEU A 227 -3.63 25.24 3.11
CA LEU A 227 -2.47 24.40 2.85
C LEU A 227 -2.78 23.28 1.85
N GLY A 228 -3.94 22.62 2.00
CA GLY A 228 -4.41 21.60 1.06
C GLY A 228 -4.67 22.15 -0.35
N GLY A 229 -5.30 23.32 -0.45
CA GLY A 229 -5.54 24.03 -1.71
C GLY A 229 -4.24 24.51 -2.38
N ALA A 230 -3.30 25.07 -1.62
CA ALA A 230 -1.99 25.48 -2.13
C ALA A 230 -1.17 24.27 -2.63
N MET A 231 -1.20 23.15 -1.91
CA MET A 231 -0.60 21.90 -2.38
C MET A 231 -1.29 21.38 -3.64
N ALA A 232 -2.63 21.48 -3.74
CA ALA A 232 -3.37 21.08 -4.94
C ALA A 232 -3.08 21.97 -6.15
N VAL A 233 -2.87 23.27 -5.96
CA VAL A 233 -2.46 24.21 -7.03
C VAL A 233 -1.03 23.94 -7.47
N LEU A 234 -0.10 23.75 -6.52
CA LEU A 234 1.30 23.42 -6.82
C LEU A 234 1.40 22.06 -7.52
N ALA A 235 0.60 21.10 -7.07
CA ALA A 235 0.38 19.82 -7.72
C ALA A 235 -0.04 19.97 -9.17
N LEU A 236 -1.10 20.73 -9.45
CA LEU A 236 -1.62 20.98 -10.80
C LEU A 236 -0.59 21.65 -11.71
N ALA A 237 0.23 22.56 -11.16
CA ALA A 237 1.31 23.23 -11.91
C ALA A 237 2.49 22.30 -12.26
N MET A 238 2.66 21.19 -11.54
CA MET A 238 3.76 20.22 -11.74
C MET A 238 3.33 19.01 -12.60
N ILE A 239 2.08 18.96 -13.06
CA ILE A 239 1.59 17.88 -13.94
C ILE A 239 2.17 18.07 -15.36
N PRO A 240 2.91 17.09 -15.91
CA PRO A 240 3.42 17.17 -17.29
C PRO A 240 2.28 17.31 -18.30
N ASN A 241 2.53 17.95 -19.44
CA ASN A 241 1.52 18.09 -20.51
C ASN A 241 0.97 16.73 -20.98
N SER A 242 1.79 15.68 -20.98
CA SER A 242 1.38 14.30 -21.30
C SER A 242 0.36 13.73 -20.31
N ALA A 243 0.42 14.12 -19.04
CA ALA A 243 -0.62 13.78 -18.07
C ALA A 243 -1.92 14.52 -18.36
N TRP A 244 -1.87 15.80 -18.79
CA TRP A 244 -3.07 16.55 -19.16
C TRP A 244 -3.80 15.92 -20.35
N GLU A 245 -3.09 15.43 -21.37
CA GLU A 245 -3.67 14.69 -22.49
C GLU A 245 -4.37 13.41 -22.01
N ARG A 246 -3.71 12.65 -21.12
CA ARG A 246 -4.31 11.47 -20.46
C ARG A 246 -5.56 11.84 -19.65
N PHE A 247 -5.59 12.98 -18.97
CA PHE A 247 -6.76 13.42 -18.19
C PHE A 247 -7.89 13.94 -19.07
N ARG A 248 -7.60 14.54 -20.24
CA ARG A 248 -8.63 15.00 -21.20
C ARG A 248 -9.47 13.84 -21.73
N GLY A 249 -8.88 12.67 -21.99
CA GLY A 249 -9.65 11.48 -22.39
C GLY A 249 -10.74 11.09 -21.40
N VAL A 250 -10.54 11.31 -20.09
CA VAL A 250 -11.55 11.02 -19.05
C VAL A 250 -12.73 12.00 -19.10
N ALA A 251 -12.49 13.26 -19.46
CA ALA A 251 -13.56 14.27 -19.55
C ALA A 251 -14.50 14.02 -20.74
N THR A 252 -14.05 13.26 -21.74
CA THR A 252 -14.83 12.92 -22.94
C THR A 252 -15.67 11.64 -22.77
N LEU A 253 -15.56 10.94 -21.63
CA LEU A 253 -16.33 9.74 -21.31
C LEU A 253 -17.78 10.09 -20.94
N THR A 254 -18.60 10.44 -21.94
CA THR A 254 -20.03 10.65 -21.77
C THR A 254 -20.86 9.42 -22.13
N ASN A 255 -20.33 8.47 -22.91
CA ASN A 255 -20.99 7.22 -23.31
C ASN A 255 -20.00 6.03 -23.38
N LEU A 256 -20.49 4.81 -23.14
CA LEU A 256 -19.71 3.55 -23.21
C LEU A 256 -19.17 3.23 -24.62
N GLU A 257 -19.76 3.83 -25.66
CA GLU A 257 -19.33 3.66 -27.06
C GLU A 257 -18.00 4.37 -27.37
N ASN A 258 -17.66 5.42 -26.62
CA ASN A 258 -16.44 6.22 -26.85
C ASN A 258 -15.26 5.79 -25.95
N VAL A 259 -15.38 4.65 -25.26
CA VAL A 259 -14.30 4.15 -24.39
C VAL A 259 -13.04 3.86 -25.21
N ALA A 260 -13.18 3.38 -26.45
CA ALA A 260 -12.06 3.13 -27.36
C ALA A 260 -11.34 4.42 -27.80
N GLU A 261 -12.05 5.54 -27.94
CA GLU A 261 -11.46 6.84 -28.33
C GLU A 261 -10.83 7.59 -27.14
N ALA A 262 -11.34 7.35 -25.93
CA ALA A 262 -10.85 7.97 -24.68
C ALA A 262 -9.68 7.21 -24.01
N ASP A 263 -9.34 6.03 -24.54
CA ASP A 263 -8.39 5.08 -23.97
C ASP A 263 -7.38 4.62 -25.03
N GLU A 264 -6.52 5.53 -25.48
CA GLU A 264 -5.43 5.25 -26.42
C GLU A 264 -4.53 4.06 -26.02
N GLU A 265 -4.50 3.70 -24.73
CA GLU A 265 -3.74 2.55 -24.21
C GLU A 265 -4.54 1.22 -24.19
N GLY A 266 -5.85 1.23 -24.51
CA GLY A 266 -6.74 0.07 -24.48
C GLY A 266 -6.94 -0.57 -23.10
N SER A 267 -6.55 0.13 -22.02
CA SER A 267 -6.53 -0.38 -20.65
C SER A 267 -7.92 -0.67 -20.07
N ALA A 268 -8.91 0.17 -20.35
CA ALA A 268 -10.30 0.01 -19.94
C ALA A 268 -10.99 -1.14 -20.68
N GLU A 269 -10.78 -1.26 -22.00
CA GLU A 269 -11.31 -2.37 -22.80
C GLU A 269 -10.71 -3.71 -22.34
N GLN A 270 -9.39 -3.77 -22.16
CA GLN A 270 -8.72 -4.95 -21.61
C GLN A 270 -9.27 -5.34 -20.24
N ARG A 271 -9.50 -4.37 -19.34
CA ARG A 271 -10.12 -4.63 -18.02
C ARG A 271 -11.54 -5.17 -18.16
N LEU A 272 -12.35 -4.64 -19.06
CA LEU A 272 -13.70 -5.13 -19.30
C LEU A 272 -13.68 -6.59 -19.79
N ASN A 273 -12.76 -6.94 -20.68
CA ASN A 273 -12.58 -8.31 -21.14
C ASN A 273 -12.12 -9.25 -20.02
N ILE A 274 -11.17 -8.81 -19.19
CA ILE A 274 -10.76 -9.52 -17.97
C ILE A 274 -11.98 -9.78 -17.08
N TRP A 275 -12.83 -8.78 -16.81
CA TRP A 275 -14.03 -8.95 -15.98
C TRP A 275 -15.07 -9.91 -16.60
N LYS A 276 -15.29 -9.83 -17.92
CA LYS A 276 -16.19 -10.76 -18.63
C LYS A 276 -15.71 -12.20 -18.49
N THR A 277 -14.43 -12.44 -18.75
CA THR A 277 -13.82 -13.77 -18.61
C THR A 277 -13.87 -14.26 -17.16
N ALA A 278 -13.58 -13.40 -16.18
CA ALA A 278 -13.71 -13.74 -14.76
C ALA A 278 -15.13 -14.19 -14.40
N TRP A 279 -16.15 -13.52 -14.95
CA TRP A 279 -17.55 -13.88 -14.70
C TRP A 279 -17.92 -15.24 -15.26
N ILE A 280 -17.41 -15.61 -16.43
CA ILE A 280 -17.61 -16.94 -17.02
C ILE A 280 -16.95 -18.00 -16.12
N ILE A 281 -15.70 -17.76 -15.70
CA ILE A 281 -14.98 -18.67 -14.78
C ILE A 281 -15.72 -18.86 -13.45
N ILE A 282 -16.29 -17.79 -12.88
CA ILE A 282 -17.07 -17.86 -11.64
C ILE A 282 -18.33 -18.72 -11.83
N LYS A 283 -19.01 -18.61 -12.98
CA LYS A 283 -20.20 -19.43 -13.27
C LYS A 283 -19.88 -20.91 -13.42
N ASP A 284 -18.74 -21.23 -14.02
CA ASP A 284 -18.31 -22.61 -14.23
C ASP A 284 -17.77 -23.24 -12.93
N HIS A 285 -17.15 -22.44 -12.06
CA HIS A 285 -16.53 -22.90 -10.82
C HIS A 285 -16.95 -22.08 -9.57
N PRO A 286 -18.25 -22.07 -9.21
CA PRO A 286 -18.78 -21.15 -8.19
C PRO A 286 -18.29 -21.41 -6.77
N PHE A 287 -17.95 -22.67 -6.44
CA PHE A 287 -17.55 -23.07 -5.08
C PHE A 287 -16.05 -23.34 -4.96
N SER A 288 -15.48 -24.13 -5.87
CA SER A 288 -14.05 -24.47 -5.86
C SER A 288 -13.16 -23.36 -6.42
N GLY A 289 -13.73 -22.50 -7.28
CA GLY A 289 -12.94 -21.67 -8.17
C GLY A 289 -12.00 -22.50 -9.05
N VAL A 290 -11.03 -21.83 -9.64
CA VAL A 290 -9.95 -22.45 -10.43
C VAL A 290 -8.65 -22.64 -9.62
N GLY A 291 -8.69 -22.38 -8.31
CA GLY A 291 -7.54 -22.38 -7.40
C GLY A 291 -6.96 -20.99 -7.12
N LEU A 292 -6.41 -20.79 -5.93
CA LEU A 292 -5.85 -19.52 -5.47
C LEU A 292 -4.72 -19.05 -6.41
N GLY A 293 -4.84 -17.84 -6.95
CA GLY A 293 -3.86 -17.24 -7.87
C GLY A 293 -3.77 -17.89 -9.25
N ALA A 294 -4.61 -18.88 -9.56
CA ALA A 294 -4.65 -19.51 -10.87
C ALA A 294 -5.38 -18.70 -11.95
N TYR A 295 -5.99 -17.56 -11.57
CA TYR A 295 -6.81 -16.74 -12.45
C TYR A 295 -6.11 -16.36 -13.76
N SER A 296 -4.86 -15.93 -13.71
CA SER A 296 -4.14 -15.52 -14.93
C SER A 296 -4.02 -16.65 -15.95
N GLN A 297 -3.85 -17.90 -15.50
CA GLN A 297 -3.73 -19.07 -16.38
C GLN A 297 -5.11 -19.51 -16.88
N ALA A 298 -6.12 -19.48 -16.00
CA ALA A 298 -7.50 -19.74 -16.38
C ALA A 298 -8.00 -18.74 -17.42
N HIS A 299 -7.70 -17.45 -17.23
CA HIS A 299 -8.09 -16.38 -18.14
C HIS A 299 -7.57 -16.63 -19.56
N VAL A 300 -6.31 -17.03 -19.72
CA VAL A 300 -5.75 -17.35 -21.05
C VAL A 300 -6.50 -18.50 -21.73
N ARG A 301 -6.96 -19.51 -20.97
CA ARG A 301 -7.74 -20.62 -21.54
C ARG A 301 -9.17 -20.24 -21.90
N TYR A 302 -9.79 -19.36 -21.13
CA TYR A 302 -11.17 -18.93 -21.34
C TYR A 302 -11.30 -17.79 -22.37
N ALA A 303 -10.23 -17.01 -22.56
CA ALA A 303 -10.18 -15.92 -23.53
C ALA A 303 -9.66 -16.35 -24.91
N ALA A 304 -9.27 -17.63 -25.07
CA ALA A 304 -8.90 -18.26 -26.34
C ALA A 304 -10.16 -18.77 -27.06
#